data_AF-A0A1Z2KUU3-F1
#
_entry.id   AF-A0A1Z2KUU3-F1
#
_cell.length_a   1.000
_cell.length_b   1.000
_cell.length_c   1.000
_cell.angle_alpha   90.00
_cell.angle_beta   90.00
_cell.angle_gamma   90.00
#
_symmetry.space_group_name_H-M   'P 1'
#
loop_
_entity.id
_entity.type
_entity.pdbx_description
1 polymer ?
#
loop_
_entity_poly.entity_id
_entity_poly.type
_entity_poly.pdbx_seq_one_letter_code
_entity_poly.pdbx_strand_id
1 'polypeptide(L)'
;MRDVTSWITRHPDSLSTDQAQQLKDILARCPALDRAAGHVRAFAELMNNRQGRRLHSWIALVQADDLPALHTFTTGLGHDLDAVVAGLSMPYSSGPIEGHNNKIKMLKRQMFGRANFDLLRKRVLLAARGRS
;
A
#
# COMPACT_ATOMS: atom_id res chain seq x y z
N MET A 1 5.37 -10.68 -16.10
CA MET A 1 5.64 -10.48 -14.65
C MET A 1 4.74 -9.41 -14.02
N ARG A 2 4.52 -8.25 -14.67
CA ARG A 2 3.64 -7.18 -14.14
C ARG A 2 2.18 -7.61 -13.92
N ASP A 3 1.64 -8.48 -14.78
CA ASP A 3 0.25 -8.92 -14.66
C ASP A 3 0.01 -9.78 -13.42
N VAL A 4 0.94 -10.70 -13.11
CA VAL A 4 0.87 -11.56 -11.93
C VAL A 4 0.92 -10.75 -10.64
N THR A 5 1.83 -9.77 -10.54
CA THR A 5 1.89 -8.86 -9.40
C THR A 5 0.60 -8.07 -9.26
N SER A 6 0.09 -7.51 -10.37
CA SER A 6 -1.19 -6.79 -10.40
C SER A 6 -2.35 -7.67 -9.92
N TRP A 7 -2.41 -8.93 -10.35
CA TRP A 7 -3.46 -9.87 -9.92
C TRP A 7 -3.35 -10.26 -8.44
N ILE A 8 -2.14 -10.44 -7.92
CA ILE A 8 -1.91 -10.75 -6.50
C ILE A 8 -2.35 -9.59 -5.59
N THR A 9 -2.13 -8.34 -6.03
CA THR A 9 -2.44 -7.14 -5.23
C THR A 9 -3.89 -6.63 -5.38
N ARG A 10 -4.69 -7.24 -6.26
CA ARG A 10 -6.10 -6.88 -6.45
C ARG A 10 -7.01 -7.73 -5.57
N HIS A 11 -8.21 -7.22 -5.29
CA HIS A 11 -9.23 -8.02 -4.62
C HIS A 11 -9.59 -9.23 -5.50
N PRO A 12 -9.65 -10.47 -4.96
CA PRO A 12 -9.93 -11.67 -5.74
C PRO A 12 -11.20 -11.58 -6.60
N ASP A 13 -12.26 -10.97 -6.06
CA ASP A 13 -13.54 -10.79 -6.76
C ASP A 13 -13.49 -9.85 -7.98
N SER A 14 -12.38 -9.11 -8.15
CA SER A 14 -12.16 -8.23 -9.30
C SER A 14 -11.43 -8.91 -10.47
N LEU A 15 -11.01 -10.17 -10.29
CA LEU A 15 -10.37 -10.95 -11.33
C LEU A 15 -11.43 -11.62 -12.21
N SER A 16 -11.21 -11.62 -13.53
CA SER A 16 -12.02 -12.47 -14.41
C SER A 16 -11.73 -13.96 -14.12
N THR A 17 -12.65 -14.85 -14.49
CA THR A 17 -12.46 -16.30 -14.33
C THR A 17 -11.17 -16.79 -15.00
N ASP A 18 -10.85 -16.28 -16.19
CA ASP A 18 -9.62 -16.61 -16.93
C ASP A 18 -8.36 -16.13 -16.18
N GLN A 19 -8.37 -14.89 -15.67
CA GLN A 19 -7.26 -14.36 -14.86
C GLN A 19 -7.05 -15.14 -13.57
N ALA A 20 -8.15 -15.50 -12.89
CA ALA A 20 -8.09 -16.29 -11.67
C ALA A 20 -7.50 -17.68 -11.93
N GLN A 21 -7.89 -18.32 -13.04
CA GLN A 21 -7.37 -19.62 -13.44
C GLN A 21 -5.90 -19.54 -13.84
N GLN A 22 -5.49 -18.55 -14.64
CA GLN A 22 -4.09 -18.34 -15.00
C GLN A 22 -3.22 -18.06 -13.78
N LEU A 23 -3.70 -17.23 -12.84
CA LEU A 23 -3.00 -16.98 -11.60
C LEU A 23 -2.82 -18.29 -10.80
N LYS A 24 -3.88 -19.09 -10.67
CA LYS A 24 -3.83 -20.38 -9.98
C LYS A 24 -2.78 -21.32 -10.58
N ASP A 25 -2.73 -21.43 -11.91
CA ASP A 25 -1.77 -22.28 -12.61
C ASP A 25 -0.31 -21.81 -12.42
N ILE A 26 -0.10 -20.49 -12.36
CA ILE A 26 1.22 -19.90 -12.10
C ILE A 26 1.66 -20.18 -10.65
N LEU A 27 0.76 -19.97 -9.68
CA LEU A 27 1.08 -20.21 -8.26
C LEU A 27 1.37 -21.68 -7.99
N ALA A 28 0.64 -22.60 -8.62
CA ALA A 28 0.88 -24.04 -8.52
C ALA A 28 2.27 -24.47 -9.01
N ARG A 29 2.89 -23.70 -9.92
CA ARG A 29 4.23 -23.97 -10.48
C ARG A 29 5.35 -23.35 -9.65
N CYS A 30 5.05 -22.42 -8.74
CA CYS A 30 6.06 -21.72 -7.94
C CYS A 30 5.60 -21.59 -6.48
N PRO A 31 5.93 -22.58 -5.62
CA PRO A 31 5.51 -22.59 -4.21
C PRO A 31 5.98 -21.37 -3.40
N ALA A 32 7.13 -20.78 -3.74
CA ALA A 32 7.58 -19.54 -3.11
C ALA A 32 6.65 -18.36 -3.45
N LEU A 33 6.19 -18.28 -4.71
CA LEU A 33 5.27 -17.24 -5.15
C LEU A 33 3.87 -17.44 -4.57
N ASP A 34 3.41 -18.68 -4.45
CA ASP A 34 2.14 -19.02 -3.80
C ASP A 34 2.11 -18.56 -2.34
N ARG A 35 3.15 -18.88 -1.57
CA ARG A 35 3.30 -18.40 -0.19
C ARG A 35 3.34 -16.88 -0.10
N ALA A 36 4.12 -16.23 -0.97
CA ALA A 36 4.17 -14.77 -1.02
C ALA A 36 2.80 -14.15 -1.33
N ALA A 37 2.05 -14.72 -2.29
CA ALA A 37 0.70 -14.29 -2.62
C ALA A 37 -0.26 -14.46 -1.43
N GLY A 38 -0.14 -15.57 -0.69
CA GLY A 38 -0.88 -15.80 0.55
C GLY A 38 -0.62 -14.72 1.60
N HIS A 39 0.65 -14.40 1.86
CA HIS A 39 1.03 -13.34 2.81
C HIS A 39 0.53 -11.96 2.39
N VAL A 40 0.61 -11.62 1.11
CA VAL A 40 0.08 -10.34 0.57
C VAL A 40 -1.43 -10.24 0.76
N ARG A 41 -2.18 -11.32 0.47
CA ARG A 41 -3.63 -11.36 0.66
C ARG A 41 -4.02 -11.25 2.13
N ALA A 42 -3.36 -12.01 3.00
CA ALA A 42 -3.58 -11.94 4.44
C ALA A 42 -3.30 -10.54 5.00
N PHE A 43 -2.24 -9.88 4.53
CA PHE A 43 -1.95 -8.50 4.92
C PHE A 43 -3.04 -7.53 4.44
N ALA A 44 -3.51 -7.66 3.19
CA ALA A 44 -4.60 -6.86 2.67
C ALA A 44 -5.90 -7.04 3.48
N GLU A 45 -6.20 -8.26 3.93
CA GLU A 45 -7.33 -8.53 4.83
C GLU A 45 -7.16 -7.85 6.19
N LEU A 46 -5.95 -7.85 6.76
CA LEU A 46 -5.68 -7.11 8.00
C LEU A 46 -5.94 -5.62 7.85
N MET A 47 -5.50 -5.03 6.73
CA MET A 47 -5.72 -3.62 6.42
C MET A 47 -7.21 -3.31 6.24
N ASN A 48 -7.90 -4.08 5.40
CA ASN A 48 -9.30 -3.85 5.05
C ASN A 48 -10.24 -4.02 6.25
N ASN A 49 -9.94 -4.98 7.13
CA ASN A 49 -10.74 -5.26 8.32
C ASN A 49 -10.27 -4.51 9.56
N ARG A 50 -9.25 -3.64 9.43
CA ARG A 50 -8.63 -2.87 10.52
C ARG A 50 -8.19 -3.74 11.71
N GLN A 51 -7.54 -4.86 11.43
CA GLN A 51 -7.15 -5.87 12.42
C GLN A 51 -5.68 -5.70 12.85
N GLY A 52 -5.22 -4.48 13.12
CA GLY A 52 -3.82 -4.21 13.48
C GLY A 52 -3.27 -5.06 14.63
N ARG A 53 -4.11 -5.48 15.59
CA ARG A 53 -3.72 -6.39 16.68
C ARG A 53 -3.19 -7.76 16.21
N ARG A 54 -3.57 -8.21 15.01
CA ARG A 54 -3.11 -9.47 14.42
C ARG A 54 -1.81 -9.32 13.62
N LEU A 55 -1.29 -8.09 13.46
CA LEU A 55 -0.09 -7.81 12.68
C LEU A 55 1.13 -8.59 13.20
N HIS A 56 1.28 -8.70 14.52
CA HIS A 56 2.41 -9.42 15.11
C HIS A 56 2.39 -10.92 14.73
N SER A 57 1.22 -11.56 14.80
CA SER A 57 1.07 -12.95 14.37
C SER A 57 1.35 -13.12 12.87
N TRP A 58 0.92 -12.17 12.05
CA TRP A 58 1.21 -12.19 10.61
C TRP A 58 2.71 -12.03 10.31
N ILE A 59 3.41 -11.12 11.00
CA ILE A 59 4.88 -10.97 10.89
C ILE A 59 5.58 -12.29 11.22
N ALA A 60 5.18 -12.97 12.31
CA ALA A 60 5.75 -14.25 12.70
C ALA A 60 5.56 -15.33 11.62
N LEU A 61 4.38 -15.38 10.98
CA LEU A 61 4.11 -16.30 9.88
C LEU A 61 4.98 -16.02 8.66
N VAL A 62 5.18 -14.75 8.30
CA VAL A 62 6.07 -14.35 7.20
C VAL A 62 7.53 -14.73 7.49
N GLN A 63 7.97 -14.54 8.74
CA GLN A 63 9.33 -14.86 9.17
C GLN A 63 9.61 -16.38 9.23
N ALA A 64 8.57 -17.19 9.42
CA ALA A 64 8.69 -18.66 9.39
C ALA A 64 8.89 -19.23 7.98
N ASP A 65 8.49 -18.48 6.94
CA ASP A 65 8.72 -18.85 5.55
C ASP A 65 10.04 -18.32 5.01
N ASP A 66 10.65 -19.03 4.06
CA ASP A 66 11.88 -18.59 3.38
C ASP A 66 11.57 -17.60 2.25
N LEU A 67 11.21 -16.37 2.62
CA LEU A 67 10.85 -15.27 1.71
C LEU A 67 11.66 -13.99 2.03
N PRO A 68 12.95 -13.92 1.65
CA PRO A 68 13.85 -12.83 2.03
C PRO A 68 13.33 -11.42 1.69
N ALA A 69 12.62 -11.28 0.58
CA ALA A 69 12.01 -10.02 0.16
C ALA A 69 10.92 -9.55 1.14
N LEU A 70 10.11 -10.47 1.67
CA LEU A 70 9.08 -10.14 2.66
C LEU A 70 9.66 -9.97 4.06
N HIS A 71 10.76 -10.66 4.39
CA HIS A 71 11.46 -10.44 5.66
C HIS A 71 11.91 -9.00 5.79
N THR A 72 12.54 -8.44 4.74
CA THR A 72 12.96 -7.04 4.72
C THR A 72 11.79 -6.08 4.98
N PHE A 73 10.63 -6.37 4.38
CA PHE A 73 9.41 -5.60 4.62
C PHE A 73 8.95 -5.69 6.08
N THR A 74 8.86 -6.89 6.65
CA THR A 74 8.44 -7.08 8.06
C THR A 74 9.40 -6.46 9.07
N THR A 75 10.71 -6.49 8.80
CA THR A 75 11.71 -5.78 9.60
C THR A 75 11.47 -4.28 9.56
N GLY A 76 11.15 -3.75 8.37
CA GLY A 76 10.73 -2.36 8.19
C GLY A 76 9.55 -1.96 9.07
N LEU A 77 8.51 -2.81 9.13
CA LEU A 77 7.33 -2.58 9.98
C LEU A 77 7.67 -2.60 11.48
N GLY A 78 8.66 -3.41 11.88
CA GLY A 78 9.08 -3.56 13.27
C GLY A 78 9.72 -2.30 13.88
N HIS A 79 10.27 -1.39 13.06
CA HIS A 79 10.91 -0.17 13.56
C HIS A 79 9.95 0.78 14.27
N ASP A 80 8.66 0.77 13.91
CA ASP A 80 7.61 1.56 14.57
C ASP A 80 6.30 0.75 14.59
N LEU A 81 6.36 -0.41 15.23
CA LEU A 81 5.27 -1.38 15.21
C LEU A 81 3.98 -0.78 15.80
N ASP A 82 4.07 0.03 16.85
CA ASP A 82 2.92 0.66 17.48
C ASP A 82 2.22 1.63 16.53
N ALA A 83 2.96 2.46 15.79
CA ALA A 83 2.37 3.34 14.78
C ALA A 83 1.73 2.55 13.64
N VAL A 84 2.35 1.45 13.18
CA VAL A 84 1.77 0.59 12.15
C VAL A 84 0.49 -0.07 12.65
N VAL A 85 0.49 -0.64 13.87
CA VAL A 85 -0.71 -1.24 14.48
C VAL A 85 -1.83 -0.21 14.59
N ALA A 86 -1.51 1.01 15.02
CA ALA A 86 -2.46 2.11 15.11
C ALA A 86 -3.01 2.48 13.72
N GLY A 87 -2.16 2.62 12.71
CA GLY A 87 -2.54 2.88 11.32
C GLY A 87 -3.41 1.78 10.71
N LEU A 88 -3.20 0.53 11.12
CA LEU A 88 -3.98 -0.63 10.71
C LEU A 88 -5.24 -0.87 11.56
N SER A 89 -5.49 -0.08 12.61
CA SER A 89 -6.66 -0.26 13.49
C SER A 89 -7.61 0.94 13.44
N MET A 90 -7.08 2.13 13.19
CA MET A 90 -7.85 3.37 13.21
C MET A 90 -8.61 3.58 11.88
N PRO A 91 -9.76 4.29 11.92
CA PRO A 91 -10.47 4.68 10.71
C PRO A 91 -9.75 5.78 9.92
N TYR A 92 -8.76 6.43 10.53
CA TYR A 92 -8.03 7.54 9.94
C TYR A 92 -6.86 7.02 9.10
N SER A 93 -6.87 7.32 7.81
CA SER A 93 -5.72 7.11 6.93
C SER A 93 -5.06 8.44 6.62
N SER A 94 -3.73 8.43 6.46
CA SER A 94 -3.01 9.60 5.94
C SER A 94 -3.24 9.83 4.45
N GLY A 95 -3.99 8.96 3.76
CA GLY A 95 -4.19 9.01 2.31
C GLY A 95 -4.73 10.36 1.78
N PRO A 96 -5.80 10.92 2.36
CA PRO A 96 -6.27 12.26 1.99
C PRO A 96 -5.20 13.34 2.23
N ILE A 97 -4.48 13.28 3.35
CA ILE A 97 -3.43 14.25 3.71
C ILE A 97 -2.23 14.13 2.76
N GLU A 98 -1.83 12.92 2.42
CA GLU A 98 -0.77 12.62 1.46
C GLU A 98 -1.14 13.09 0.05
N GLY A 99 -2.41 12.93 -0.35
CA GLY A 99 -2.95 13.51 -1.57
C GLY A 99 -2.85 15.04 -1.61
N HIS A 100 -3.13 15.72 -0.50
CA HIS A 100 -2.92 17.17 -0.38
C HIS A 100 -1.44 17.54 -0.45
N ASN A 101 -0.58 16.82 0.27
CA ASN A 101 0.87 17.03 0.24
C ASN A 101 1.45 16.85 -1.17
N ASN A 102 1.03 15.82 -1.90
CA ASN A 102 1.47 15.57 -3.27
C ASN A 102 1.01 16.68 -4.23
N LYS A 103 -0.22 17.20 -4.07
CA LYS A 103 -0.70 18.37 -4.83
C LYS A 103 0.14 19.63 -4.54
N ILE A 104 0.45 19.89 -3.27
CA ILE A 104 1.29 21.04 -2.88
C ILE A 104 2.71 20.89 -3.43
N LYS A 105 3.30 19.69 -3.32
CA LYS A 105 4.62 19.37 -3.91
C LYS A 105 4.60 19.54 -5.43
N MET A 106 3.54 19.13 -6.12
CA MET A 106 3.37 19.32 -7.56
C MET A 106 3.32 20.81 -7.94
N LEU A 107 2.52 21.62 -7.24
CA LEU A 107 2.44 23.07 -7.46
C LEU A 107 3.80 23.75 -7.24
N LYS A 108 4.55 23.34 -6.21
CA LYS A 108 5.92 23.83 -5.97
C LYS A 108 6.90 23.42 -7.08
N ARG A 109 6.78 22.20 -7.63
CA ARG A 109 7.59 21.70 -8.76
C ARG A 109 7.28 22.43 -10.07
N GLN A 110 6.01 22.74 -10.36
CA GLN A 110 5.62 23.58 -11.50
C GLN A 110 6.18 25.00 -11.43
N MET A 111 6.64 25.43 -10.25
CA MET A 111 7.27 26.72 -10.01
C MET A 111 8.80 26.63 -9.97
N PHE A 112 9.38 25.48 -10.36
CA PHE A 112 10.81 25.21 -10.30
C PHE A 112 11.42 25.48 -8.91
N GLY A 113 10.63 25.29 -7.84
CA GLY A 113 11.06 25.56 -6.47
C GLY A 113 11.14 27.05 -6.09
N ARG A 114 10.84 27.99 -6.99
CA ARG A 114 10.94 29.46 -6.78
C ARG A 114 9.71 30.08 -6.10
N ALA A 115 8.89 29.27 -5.44
CA ALA A 115 7.70 29.74 -4.73
C ALA A 115 8.09 30.23 -3.34
N ASN A 116 8.09 31.53 -3.09
CA ASN A 116 7.97 32.03 -1.72
C ASN A 116 6.58 31.64 -1.16
N PHE A 117 6.42 31.65 0.16
CA PHE A 117 5.21 31.16 0.81
C PHE A 117 3.93 31.85 0.28
N ASP A 118 3.99 33.17 0.06
CA ASP A 118 2.85 33.96 -0.43
C ASP A 118 2.41 33.53 -1.84
N LEU A 119 3.35 33.27 -2.74
CA LEU A 119 3.04 32.82 -4.09
C LEU A 119 2.51 31.38 -4.09
N LEU A 120 3.05 30.51 -3.24
CA LEU A 120 2.54 29.15 -3.06
C LEU A 120 1.11 29.17 -2.51
N ARG A 121 0.83 29.99 -1.49
CA ARG A 121 -0.50 30.16 -0.91
C ARG A 121 -1.52 30.63 -1.95
N LYS A 122 -1.18 31.65 -2.76
CA LYS A 122 -2.05 32.14 -3.84
C LYS A 122 -2.38 31.04 -4.86
N ARG A 123 -1.39 30.25 -5.29
CA ARG A 123 -1.63 29.14 -6.25
C ARG A 123 -2.45 27.99 -5.66
N VAL A 124 -2.23 27.64 -4.39
CA VAL A 124 -3.04 26.62 -3.70
C VAL A 124 -4.50 27.06 -3.61
N LEU A 125 -4.75 28.31 -3.21
CA LEU A 125 -6.11 28.87 -3.14
C LEU A 125 -6.79 28.93 -4.51
N LEU A 126 -6.05 29.29 -5.57
CA LEU A 126 -6.57 29.30 -6.93
C LEU A 126 -6.92 27.88 -7.43
N ALA A 127 -6.04 26.90 -7.17
CA ALA A 127 -6.27 25.50 -7.51
C ALA A 127 -7.39 24.84 -6.68
N ALA A 128 -7.73 25.40 -5.52
CA ALA A 128 -8.88 24.98 -4.73
C ALA A 128 -10.20 25.56 -5.27
N ARG A 129 -10.17 26.79 -5.83
CA ARG A 129 -11.34 27.51 -6.36
C ARG A 129 -11.82 27.03 -7.74
N GLY A 130 -10.93 26.50 -8.59
CA GLY A 130 -11.31 25.94 -9.90
C GLY A 130 -11.99 24.56 -9.86
N ARG A 131 -12.54 24.16 -8.71
CA ARG A 131 -13.15 22.84 -8.44
C ARG A 131 -14.59 22.95 -7.90
N SER A 132 -15.23 24.10 -8.06
CA SER A 132 -16.66 24.33 -7.80
C SER A 132 -17.41 24.46 -9.11
#